data_AF-A0A812ZFW5-F1
#
_entry.id   AF-A0A812ZFW5-F1
#
_cell.length_a   1.000
_cell.length_b   1.000
_cell.length_c   1.000
_cell.angle_alpha   90.00
_cell.angle_beta   90.00
_cell.angle_gamma   90.00
#
_symmetry.space_group_name_H-M   'P 1'
#
loop_
_entity.id
_entity.type
_entity.pdbx_description
1 polymer ?
#
loop_
_entity_poly.entity_id
_entity_poly.type
_entity_poly.pdbx_seq_one_letter_code
_entity_poly.pdbx_strand_id
1 'polypeptide(L)'
;TVLYSKAATQQLSVSADITGEALKERLREALGLDAEVTLALSFQNGSRNSVKKVLEAQQSLGEQGVEDGASLTVKADAVEVRPENSFLRESIRNNGGNSYYYAHANEKELPPELRYVYGGEPIKLESQNADSGDAIKASAARPLTKYSWADEGDFVCIYVSAEGEPEAIEAATRGEVKVSFDVRSVEVRVCDGAKEFALSLKQLEGEIVAEESKHRVSAGKRISLKMKKKRTAQASGSWECSQPEFAGLRLFHTLCFFSSCRQTCSESSFWRISLP
;
A
#
# COMPACT_ATOMS: atom_id res chain seq x y z
N THR A 1 7.75 14.62 14.55
CA THR A 1 6.98 13.60 15.28
C THR A 1 7.92 12.46 15.60
N VAL A 2 8.50 12.45 16.79
CA VAL A 2 9.44 11.39 17.18
C VAL A 2 8.61 10.23 17.69
N LEU A 3 8.41 9.22 16.85
CA LEU A 3 7.77 7.97 17.27
C LEU A 3 8.76 7.18 18.13
N TYR A 4 8.75 7.42 19.43
CA TYR A 4 9.41 6.54 20.40
C TYR A 4 8.66 5.20 20.45
N SER A 5 9.01 4.26 19.58
CA SER A 5 8.49 2.88 19.66
C SER A 5 9.50 1.96 20.36
N LYS A 6 9.67 2.13 21.68
CA LYS A 6 10.35 1.13 22.50
C LYS A 6 9.29 0.16 23.04
N ALA A 7 9.07 -0.94 22.31
CA ALA A 7 8.22 -2.04 22.77
C ALA A 7 8.97 -2.85 23.83
N ALA A 8 9.02 -2.33 25.06
CA ALA A 8 9.65 -3.01 26.20
C ALA A 8 8.59 -3.36 27.22
N THR A 9 8.18 -4.63 27.33
CA THR A 9 7.32 -5.08 28.43
C THR A 9 8.12 -5.03 29.73
N GLN A 10 7.81 -4.06 30.59
CA GLN A 10 8.41 -3.91 31.92
C GLN A 10 7.34 -4.12 32.98
N GLN A 11 7.68 -4.87 34.03
CA GLN A 11 6.84 -5.04 35.21
C GLN A 11 7.19 -3.93 36.21
N LEU A 12 6.18 -3.17 36.63
CA LEU A 12 6.32 -2.13 37.64
C LEU A 12 5.47 -2.52 38.85
N SER A 13 6.12 -2.70 40.01
CA SER A 13 5.46 -2.90 41.29
C SER A 13 5.11 -1.53 41.90
N VAL A 14 3.82 -1.22 41.96
CA VAL A 14 3.28 0.07 42.43
C VAL A 14 2.25 -0.23 43.51
N SER A 15 2.15 0.59 44.57
CA SER A 15 1.10 0.45 45.59
C SER A 15 -0.22 1.08 45.12
N ALA A 16 -1.36 0.55 45.61
CA ALA A 16 -2.70 0.99 45.21
C ALA A 16 -3.00 2.47 45.53
N ASP A 17 -2.33 3.02 46.55
CA ASP A 17 -2.55 4.39 47.03
C ASP A 17 -1.81 5.46 46.20
N ILE A 18 -1.04 5.06 45.19
CA ILE A 18 -0.28 6.01 44.36
C ILE A 18 -1.24 6.79 43.46
N THR A 19 -1.02 8.10 43.36
CA THR A 19 -1.76 9.00 42.47
C THR A 19 -1.30 8.84 41.02
N GLY A 20 -2.17 9.19 40.06
CA GLY A 20 -1.84 9.17 38.65
C GLY A 20 -0.62 10.03 38.28
N GLU A 21 -0.38 11.14 38.99
CA GLU A 21 0.81 11.99 38.82
C GLU A 21 2.11 11.31 39.26
N ALA A 22 2.14 10.72 40.46
CA ALA A 22 3.30 10.00 40.95
C ALA A 22 3.64 8.76 40.09
N LEU A 23 2.62 8.13 39.49
CA LEU A 23 2.83 7.07 38.48
C LEU A 23 3.48 7.60 37.20
N LYS A 24 3.07 8.79 36.72
CA LYS A 24 3.68 9.43 35.54
C LYS A 24 5.15 9.75 35.79
N GLU A 25 5.51 10.25 36.97
CA GLU A 25 6.91 10.53 37.33
C GLU A 25 7.76 9.26 37.31
N ARG A 26 7.30 8.18 37.95
CA ARG A 26 7.99 6.88 37.91
C ARG A 26 8.14 6.31 36.51
N LEU A 27 7.13 6.50 35.65
CA LEU A 27 7.20 6.08 34.25
C LEU A 27 8.18 6.92 33.44
N ARG A 28 8.33 8.22 33.74
CA ARG A 28 9.34 9.07 33.11
C ARG A 28 10.75 8.60 33.46
N GLU A 29 11.00 8.31 34.73
CA GLU A 29 12.28 7.78 35.20
C GLU A 29 12.59 6.41 34.55
N ALA A 30 11.62 5.49 34.53
CA ALA A 30 11.81 4.15 33.98
C ALA A 30 12.03 4.15 32.45
N LEU A 31 11.39 5.07 31.73
CA LEU A 31 11.48 5.17 30.27
C LEU A 31 12.58 6.12 29.79
N GLY A 32 13.18 6.92 30.68
CA GLY A 32 14.19 7.93 30.33
C GLY A 32 13.61 9.03 29.43
N LEU A 33 12.38 9.46 29.70
CA LEU A 33 11.69 10.50 28.92
C LEU A 33 11.91 11.89 29.55
N ASP A 34 12.09 12.89 28.70
CA ASP A 34 12.24 14.28 29.14
C ASP A 34 10.98 14.81 29.84
N ALA A 35 11.16 15.69 30.83
CA ALA A 35 10.09 16.21 31.68
C ALA A 35 9.03 17.03 30.91
N GLU A 36 9.37 17.54 29.73
CA GLU A 36 8.49 18.33 28.86
C GLU A 36 7.46 17.49 28.10
N VAL A 37 7.62 16.16 28.04
CA VAL A 37 6.72 15.27 27.31
C VAL A 37 5.42 15.05 28.10
N THR A 38 4.29 15.35 27.45
CA THR A 38 2.96 15.05 27.98
C THR A 38 2.66 13.56 27.84
N LEU A 39 2.38 12.91 28.97
CA LEU A 39 2.06 11.48 29.03
C LEU A 39 0.56 11.28 29.25
N ALA A 40 -0.11 10.68 28.27
CA ALA A 40 -1.43 10.12 28.47
C ALA A 40 -1.31 8.65 28.85
N LEU A 41 -1.81 8.33 30.05
CA LEU A 41 -1.88 6.98 30.57
C LEU A 41 -3.29 6.43 30.35
N SER A 42 -3.38 5.22 29.82
CA SER A 42 -4.64 4.48 29.75
C SER A 42 -4.43 3.08 30.28
N PHE A 43 -5.37 2.60 31.08
CA PHE A 43 -5.34 1.27 31.66
C PHE A 43 -6.43 0.37 31.08
N GLN A 44 -6.21 -0.93 31.16
CA GLN A 44 -7.15 -1.94 30.69
C GLN A 44 -7.09 -3.16 31.60
N ASN A 45 -8.14 -3.40 32.38
CA ASN A 45 -8.22 -4.53 33.30
C ASN A 45 -8.53 -5.83 32.53
N GLY A 46 -7.81 -6.91 32.80
CA GLY A 46 -8.12 -8.24 32.29
C GLY A 46 -7.73 -8.52 30.83
N SER A 47 -8.69 -8.99 30.03
CA SER A 47 -8.45 -9.60 28.70
C SER A 47 -8.16 -8.57 27.60
N ARG A 48 -7.65 -9.03 26.45
CA ARG A 48 -7.24 -8.20 25.30
C ARG A 48 -8.38 -7.32 24.72
N ASN A 49 -9.63 -7.52 25.12
CA ASN A 49 -10.79 -6.83 24.54
C ASN A 49 -11.53 -5.89 25.51
N SER A 50 -11.06 -5.72 26.74
CA SER A 50 -11.67 -4.76 27.67
C SER A 50 -11.45 -3.30 27.27
N VAL A 51 -12.38 -2.44 27.69
CA VAL A 51 -12.38 -1.01 27.36
C VAL A 51 -11.16 -0.33 27.98
N LYS A 52 -10.38 0.39 27.17
CA LYS A 52 -9.28 1.23 27.65
C LYS A 52 -9.85 2.47 28.33
N LYS A 53 -9.59 2.63 29.63
CA LYS A 53 -9.97 3.81 30.41
C LYS A 53 -8.76 4.74 30.55
N VAL A 54 -9.00 6.05 30.46
CA VAL A 54 -7.96 7.06 30.67
C VAL A 54 -7.73 7.24 32.16
N LEU A 55 -6.48 7.37 32.56
CA LEU A 55 -6.07 7.48 33.95
C LEU A 55 -5.96 8.96 34.33
N GLU A 56 -6.73 9.39 35.34
CA GLU A 56 -6.75 10.77 35.82
C GLU A 56 -5.56 11.05 36.75
N ALA A 57 -5.07 12.29 36.72
CA ALA A 57 -3.86 12.69 37.43
C ALA A 57 -4.03 12.75 38.97
N GLN A 58 -5.19 13.21 39.44
CA GLN A 58 -5.44 13.54 40.84
C GLN A 58 -6.06 12.41 41.67
N GLN A 59 -6.63 11.39 41.03
CA GLN A 59 -7.27 10.26 41.72
C GLN A 59 -6.29 9.10 41.95
N SER A 60 -6.50 8.31 43.00
CA SER A 60 -5.71 7.12 43.28
C SER A 60 -6.02 5.98 42.30
N LEU A 61 -5.08 5.06 42.11
CA LEU A 61 -5.27 3.90 41.21
C LEU A 61 -6.41 2.99 41.69
N GLY A 62 -6.57 2.82 43.01
CA GLY A 62 -7.65 2.05 43.61
C GLY A 62 -9.04 2.64 43.32
N GLU A 63 -9.20 3.96 43.43
CA GLU A 63 -10.48 4.65 43.17
C GLU A 63 -10.87 4.62 41.69
N GLN A 64 -9.89 4.64 40.79
CA GLN A 64 -10.12 4.49 39.34
C GLN A 64 -10.42 3.03 38.95
N GLY A 65 -10.30 2.09 39.89
CA GLY A 65 -10.59 0.67 39.72
C GLY A 65 -9.52 -0.06 38.91
N VAL A 66 -8.24 0.30 39.05
CA VAL A 66 -7.13 -0.42 38.42
C VAL A 66 -6.89 -1.73 39.18
N GLU A 67 -7.02 -2.86 38.49
CA GLU A 67 -6.85 -4.20 39.08
C GLU A 67 -5.41 -4.75 38.90
N ASP A 68 -5.04 -5.67 39.77
CA ASP A 68 -3.87 -6.53 39.65
C ASP A 68 -3.95 -7.29 38.33
N GLY A 69 -3.06 -7.00 37.38
CA GLY A 69 -3.21 -7.52 36.02
C GLY A 69 -3.31 -6.46 34.94
N ALA A 70 -3.62 -5.20 35.29
CA ALA A 70 -4.07 -4.20 34.35
C ALA A 70 -3.01 -3.77 33.32
N SER A 71 -3.43 -3.57 32.07
CA SER A 71 -2.57 -3.11 30.99
C SER A 71 -2.39 -1.61 30.93
N LEU A 72 -1.21 -1.05 31.27
CA LEU A 72 -0.93 0.38 31.09
C LEU A 72 -0.34 0.73 29.72
N THR A 73 -1.15 1.32 28.84
CA THR A 73 -0.65 1.92 27.60
C THR A 73 -0.22 3.37 27.85
N VAL A 74 1.08 3.64 27.69
CA VAL A 74 1.67 4.98 27.74
C VAL A 74 1.74 5.56 26.32
N LYS A 75 1.16 6.75 26.11
CA LYS A 75 1.34 7.53 24.88
C LYS A 75 2.07 8.82 25.22
N ALA A 76 3.29 8.95 24.69
CA ALA A 76 4.04 10.20 24.66
C ALA A 76 3.45 11.13 23.58
N ASP A 77 3.49 12.44 23.81
CA ASP A 77 2.94 13.50 22.94
C ASP A 77 1.43 13.39 22.70
N ALA A 78 0.70 12.88 23.69
CA ALA A 78 -0.75 12.84 23.60
C ALA A 78 -1.33 14.22 23.90
N VAL A 79 -1.66 14.95 22.84
CA VAL A 79 -2.53 16.14 22.96
C VAL A 79 -3.91 15.66 23.38
N GLU A 80 -4.43 16.17 24.50
CA GLU A 80 -5.82 15.93 24.90
C GLU A 80 -6.77 16.40 23.80
N VAL A 81 -7.38 15.46 23.09
CA VAL A 81 -8.35 15.76 22.05
C VAL A 81 -9.69 16.08 22.71
N ARG A 82 -9.88 17.36 23.06
CA ARG A 82 -11.20 17.87 23.43
C ARG A 82 -12.18 17.73 22.26
N PRO A 83 -13.50 17.67 22.50
CA PRO A 83 -14.50 17.56 21.44
C PRO A 83 -14.32 18.62 20.34
N GLU A 84 -13.88 19.82 20.73
CA GLU A 84 -13.60 20.94 19.82
C GLU A 84 -12.46 20.65 18.82
N ASN A 85 -11.46 19.87 19.21
CA ASN A 85 -10.27 19.55 18.41
C ASN A 85 -10.33 18.16 17.77
N SER A 86 -11.53 17.56 17.69
CA SER A 86 -11.68 16.25 17.06
C SER A 86 -11.35 16.34 15.56
N PHE A 87 -10.60 15.36 15.06
CA PHE A 87 -10.29 15.20 13.62
C PHE A 87 -11.55 15.25 12.74
N LEU A 88 -12.68 14.80 13.27
CA LEU A 88 -13.98 14.88 12.59
C LEU A 88 -14.41 16.35 12.39
N ARG A 89 -14.39 17.18 13.43
CA ARG A 89 -14.74 18.60 13.32
C ARG A 89 -13.74 19.38 12.47
N GLU A 90 -12.46 19.02 12.55
CA GLU A 90 -11.44 19.59 11.69
C GLU A 90 -11.67 19.25 10.20
N SER A 91 -12.01 18.00 9.90
CA SER A 91 -12.39 17.58 8.55
C SER A 91 -13.67 18.28 8.06
N ILE A 92 -14.68 18.43 8.92
CA ILE A 92 -15.91 19.17 8.60
C ILE A 92 -15.61 20.65 8.36
N ARG A 93 -14.71 21.27 9.15
CA ARG A 93 -14.29 22.66 8.96
C ARG A 93 -13.52 22.83 7.65
N ASN A 94 -12.61 21.92 7.33
CA ASN A 94 -11.73 22.04 6.17
C ASN A 94 -12.44 21.66 4.86
N ASN A 95 -13.29 20.64 4.88
CA ASN A 95 -13.94 20.09 3.68
C ASN A 95 -15.41 20.51 3.56
N GLY A 96 -16.00 21.10 4.60
CA GLY A 96 -17.38 21.58 4.61
C GLY A 96 -18.37 20.49 4.18
N GLY A 97 -19.17 20.84 3.17
CA GLY A 97 -20.19 19.97 2.58
C GLY A 97 -19.67 18.79 1.74
N ASN A 98 -18.35 18.72 1.49
CA ASN A 98 -17.71 17.60 0.78
C ASN A 98 -17.09 16.56 1.74
N SER A 99 -17.33 16.69 3.04
CA SER A 99 -16.89 15.68 4.00
C SER A 99 -17.67 14.38 3.79
N TYR A 100 -16.97 13.24 3.94
CA TYR A 100 -17.50 11.88 3.70
C TYR A 100 -18.85 11.59 4.39
N TYR A 101 -19.10 12.24 5.54
CA TYR A 101 -20.33 12.08 6.32
C TYR A 101 -21.51 12.97 5.87
N TYR A 102 -21.28 13.99 5.04
CA TYR A 102 -22.31 14.94 4.59
C TYR A 102 -22.61 14.82 3.09
N ALA A 103 -22.08 13.79 2.42
CA ALA A 103 -22.32 13.55 1.00
C ALA A 103 -23.81 13.43 0.63
N HIS A 104 -24.65 13.01 1.59
CA HIS A 104 -26.11 12.88 1.42
C HIS A 104 -26.92 14.01 2.09
N ALA A 105 -26.27 14.92 2.83
CA ALA A 105 -26.96 16.02 3.52
C ALA A 105 -27.18 17.23 2.62
N ASN A 106 -26.40 17.35 1.53
CA ASN A 106 -26.50 18.42 0.54
C ASN A 106 -27.24 17.98 -0.74
N GLU A 107 -28.18 17.04 -0.62
CA GLU A 107 -29.18 16.84 -1.66
C GLU A 107 -30.03 18.12 -1.70
N LYS A 108 -29.59 19.11 -2.50
CA LYS A 108 -30.45 20.20 -2.94
C LYS A 108 -31.74 19.54 -3.40
N GLU A 109 -32.88 20.00 -2.91
CA GLU A 109 -34.20 19.56 -3.39
C GLU A 109 -34.25 19.83 -4.89
N LEU A 110 -33.85 18.82 -5.67
CA LEU A 110 -33.94 18.87 -7.11
C LEU A 110 -35.43 18.93 -7.43
N PRO A 111 -35.84 19.80 -8.36
CA PRO A 111 -37.22 19.85 -8.82
C PRO A 111 -37.71 18.42 -9.13
N PRO A 112 -38.96 18.05 -8.76
CA PRO A 112 -39.47 16.68 -8.90
C PRO A 112 -39.29 16.09 -10.31
N GLU A 113 -39.26 16.94 -11.34
CA GLU A 113 -39.05 16.60 -12.74
C GLU A 113 -37.67 15.98 -13.03
N LEU A 114 -36.63 16.32 -12.26
CA LEU A 114 -35.26 15.78 -12.42
C LEU A 114 -34.96 14.64 -11.44
N ARG A 115 -35.82 14.43 -10.44
CA ARG A 115 -35.66 13.36 -9.44
C ARG A 115 -35.97 11.98 -10.01
N TYR A 116 -36.84 11.92 -11.01
CA TYR A 116 -37.28 10.68 -11.64
C TYR A 116 -37.00 10.70 -13.14
N VAL A 117 -35.84 10.18 -13.54
CA VAL A 117 -35.66 9.76 -14.93
C VAL A 117 -36.42 8.44 -15.10
N TYR A 118 -37.67 8.53 -15.53
CA TYR A 118 -38.39 7.34 -16.03
C TYR A 118 -37.62 6.86 -17.26
N GLY A 119 -36.84 5.80 -17.11
CA GLY A 119 -35.99 5.21 -18.15
C GLY A 119 -36.75 4.58 -19.33
N GLY A 120 -37.94 5.08 -19.65
CA GLY A 120 -38.85 4.54 -20.65
C GLY A 120 -39.29 3.11 -20.35
N GLU A 121 -40.22 2.59 -21.14
CA GLU A 121 -40.39 1.15 -21.23
C GLU A 121 -39.17 0.58 -21.99
N PRO A 122 -38.55 -0.52 -21.51
CA PRO A 122 -37.39 -1.09 -22.18
C PRO A 122 -37.74 -1.46 -23.62
N ILE A 123 -37.12 -0.76 -24.58
CA ILE A 123 -37.28 -1.06 -25.99
C ILE A 123 -36.58 -2.39 -26.27
N LYS A 124 -37.36 -3.38 -26.69
CA LYS A 124 -36.83 -4.65 -27.15
C LYS A 124 -36.04 -4.40 -28.44
N LEU A 125 -34.72 -4.39 -28.32
CA LEU A 125 -33.83 -4.36 -29.49
C LEU A 125 -34.12 -5.60 -30.32
N GLU A 126 -34.58 -5.39 -31.56
CA GLU A 126 -34.71 -6.49 -32.51
C GLU A 126 -33.34 -7.13 -32.67
N SER A 127 -33.27 -8.44 -32.45
CA SER A 127 -32.11 -9.23 -32.78
C SER A 127 -31.94 -9.17 -34.29
N GLN A 128 -31.17 -8.18 -34.76
CA GLN A 128 -30.72 -8.09 -36.14
C GLN A 128 -29.93 -9.37 -36.44
N ASN A 129 -30.61 -10.32 -37.08
CA ASN A 129 -29.94 -11.27 -37.92
C ASN A 129 -29.18 -10.49 -38.99
N ALA A 130 -27.95 -10.92 -39.18
CA ALA A 130 -26.96 -10.38 -40.09
C ALA A 130 -27.57 -9.92 -41.41
N ASP A 131 -27.28 -8.68 -41.81
CA ASP A 131 -26.51 -8.44 -43.02
C ASP A 131 -26.11 -6.96 -43.17
N SER A 132 -24.82 -6.77 -43.48
CA SER A 132 -24.22 -5.62 -44.17
C SER A 132 -24.03 -4.30 -43.40
N GLY A 133 -22.81 -4.12 -42.89
CA GLY A 133 -22.25 -2.82 -42.53
C GLY A 133 -20.85 -3.01 -41.95
N ASP A 134 -19.84 -2.52 -42.65
CA ASP A 134 -18.40 -2.70 -42.44
C ASP A 134 -17.88 -2.07 -41.13
N ALA A 135 -18.35 -2.59 -40.00
CA ALA A 135 -17.80 -2.33 -38.69
C ALA A 135 -16.87 -3.49 -38.37
N ILE A 136 -15.56 -3.23 -38.35
CA ILE A 136 -14.54 -4.12 -37.81
C ILE A 136 -15.09 -4.64 -36.48
N LYS A 137 -15.52 -5.91 -36.47
CA LYS A 137 -15.81 -6.65 -35.24
C LYS A 137 -14.48 -6.68 -34.49
N ALA A 138 -14.25 -5.68 -33.64
CA ALA A 138 -13.20 -5.72 -32.64
C ALA A 138 -13.59 -6.87 -31.72
N SER A 139 -13.14 -8.08 -32.08
CA SER A 139 -13.16 -9.23 -31.19
C SER A 139 -12.56 -8.74 -29.89
N ALA A 140 -13.30 -8.85 -28.78
CA ALA A 140 -12.82 -8.36 -27.51
C ALA A 140 -11.51 -9.07 -27.18
N ALA A 141 -10.38 -8.38 -27.34
CA ALA A 141 -9.06 -8.96 -27.16
C ALA A 141 -8.94 -9.49 -25.73
N ARG A 142 -8.61 -10.78 -25.60
CA ARG A 142 -8.45 -11.42 -24.31
C ARG A 142 -7.20 -10.87 -23.61
N PRO A 143 -7.31 -10.34 -22.38
CA PRO A 143 -6.16 -9.77 -21.69
C PRO A 143 -5.18 -10.85 -21.26
N LEU A 144 -3.88 -10.64 -21.53
CA LEU A 144 -2.80 -11.49 -21.05
C LEU A 144 -2.46 -11.11 -19.60
N THR A 145 -2.85 -11.96 -18.65
CA THR A 145 -2.65 -11.68 -17.21
C THR A 145 -1.39 -12.34 -16.65
N LYS A 146 -0.99 -13.49 -17.21
CA LYS A 146 0.18 -14.24 -16.75
C LYS A 146 1.41 -13.89 -17.57
N TYR A 147 2.24 -13.01 -17.01
CA TYR A 147 3.55 -12.68 -17.53
C TYR A 147 4.56 -12.61 -16.39
N SER A 148 5.83 -12.75 -16.73
CA SER A 148 6.96 -12.56 -15.82
C SER A 148 7.86 -11.48 -16.38
N TRP A 149 8.62 -10.81 -15.53
CA TRP A 149 9.55 -9.77 -15.95
C TRP A 149 10.86 -9.88 -15.17
N ALA A 150 11.95 -9.41 -15.78
CA ALA A 150 13.28 -9.37 -15.19
C ALA A 150 13.96 -8.06 -15.52
N ASP A 151 14.75 -7.56 -14.57
CA ASP A 151 15.57 -6.37 -14.74
C ASP A 151 17.01 -6.78 -15.09
N GLU A 152 17.46 -6.40 -16.29
CA GLU A 152 18.82 -6.59 -16.82
C GLU A 152 19.58 -5.25 -16.78
N GLY A 153 19.39 -4.44 -15.74
CA GLY A 153 20.09 -3.18 -15.51
C GLY A 153 19.64 -2.07 -16.45
N ASP A 154 20.25 -2.00 -17.64
CA ASP A 154 19.91 -1.06 -18.71
C ASP A 154 18.62 -1.47 -19.47
N PHE A 155 18.20 -2.73 -19.36
CA PHE A 155 17.03 -3.28 -20.04
C PHE A 155 16.04 -3.91 -19.06
N VAL A 156 14.75 -3.82 -19.36
CA VAL A 156 13.69 -4.60 -18.71
C VAL A 156 13.17 -5.62 -19.71
N CYS A 157 13.20 -6.90 -19.34
CA CYS A 157 12.75 -8.01 -20.17
C CYS A 157 11.43 -8.56 -19.64
N ILE A 158 10.38 -8.54 -20.46
CA ILE A 158 9.08 -9.15 -20.15
C ILE A 158 8.95 -10.46 -20.92
N TYR A 159 8.56 -11.53 -20.22
CA TYR A 159 8.40 -12.87 -20.74
C TYR A 159 6.95 -13.34 -20.56
N VAL A 160 6.29 -13.66 -21.67
CA VAL A 160 5.01 -14.40 -21.69
C VAL A 160 5.34 -15.85 -22.05
N SER A 161 5.10 -16.78 -21.12
CA SER A 161 5.46 -18.20 -21.26
C SER A 161 4.27 -19.07 -21.71
N ALA A 162 4.58 -20.18 -22.40
CA ALA A 162 3.56 -21.12 -22.87
C ALA A 162 2.84 -21.82 -21.71
N GLU A 163 3.51 -21.97 -20.57
CA GLU A 163 2.95 -22.56 -19.35
C GLU A 163 1.82 -21.71 -18.76
N GLY A 164 1.91 -20.39 -18.90
CA GLY A 164 0.89 -19.46 -18.42
C GLY A 164 -0.30 -19.36 -19.38
N GLU A 165 0.00 -19.07 -20.65
CA GLU A 165 -0.98 -18.76 -21.70
C GLU A 165 -0.60 -19.49 -23.01
N PRO A 166 -0.86 -20.81 -23.13
CA PRO A 166 -0.45 -21.60 -24.30
C PRO A 166 -1.14 -21.12 -25.58
N GLU A 167 -2.42 -20.74 -25.48
CA GLU A 167 -3.22 -20.28 -26.62
C GLU A 167 -2.63 -19.00 -27.25
N ALA A 168 -2.04 -18.12 -26.44
CA ALA A 168 -1.43 -16.89 -26.92
C ALA A 168 -0.11 -17.15 -27.67
N ILE A 169 0.63 -18.20 -27.29
CA ILE A 169 1.90 -18.56 -27.93
C ILE A 169 1.66 -19.32 -29.23
N GLU A 170 0.66 -20.20 -29.27
CA GLU A 170 0.20 -20.82 -30.51
C GLU A 170 -0.28 -19.77 -31.50
N ALA A 171 -1.09 -18.82 -31.03
CA ALA A 171 -1.55 -17.67 -31.79
C ALA A 171 -0.39 -16.80 -32.29
N ALA A 172 0.63 -16.55 -31.47
CA ALA A 172 1.81 -15.78 -31.88
C ALA A 172 2.73 -16.52 -32.85
N THR A 173 2.66 -17.85 -32.88
CA THR A 173 3.46 -18.66 -33.81
C THR A 173 2.80 -18.76 -35.18
N ARG A 174 1.45 -18.79 -35.23
CA ARG A 174 0.67 -18.93 -36.46
C ARG A 174 0.20 -17.59 -37.05
N GLY A 175 -0.03 -16.61 -36.19
CA GLY A 175 -0.63 -15.33 -36.50
C GLY A 175 0.35 -14.16 -36.53
N GLU A 176 -0.20 -12.94 -36.46
CA GLU A 176 0.54 -11.69 -36.49
C GLU A 176 0.71 -11.12 -35.06
N VAL A 177 1.93 -10.71 -34.72
CA VAL A 177 2.23 -10.04 -33.44
C VAL A 177 2.52 -8.57 -33.70
N LYS A 178 1.65 -7.69 -33.22
CA LYS A 178 1.82 -6.23 -33.28
C LYS A 178 2.30 -5.74 -31.92
N VAL A 179 3.40 -5.01 -31.91
CA VAL A 179 3.98 -4.43 -30.69
C VAL A 179 4.15 -2.93 -30.90
N SER A 180 3.54 -2.13 -30.04
CA SER A 180 3.76 -0.69 -29.94
C SER A 180 4.51 -0.37 -28.65
N PHE A 181 5.63 0.35 -28.80
CA PHE A 181 6.41 0.90 -27.71
C PHE A 181 6.20 2.41 -27.67
N ASP A 182 5.72 2.92 -26.54
CA ASP A 182 5.64 4.35 -26.24
C ASP A 182 6.57 4.70 -25.08
N VAL A 183 6.74 5.99 -24.78
CA VAL A 183 7.65 6.47 -23.72
C VAL A 183 7.36 5.85 -22.34
N ARG A 184 6.08 5.59 -22.01
CA ARG A 184 5.65 5.01 -20.72
C ARG A 184 4.56 3.94 -20.86
N SER A 185 4.35 3.43 -22.06
CA SER A 185 3.39 2.36 -22.31
C SER A 185 3.95 1.35 -23.30
N VAL A 186 3.55 0.10 -23.12
CA VAL A 186 3.83 -0.98 -24.07
C VAL A 186 2.54 -1.75 -24.29
N GLU A 187 2.21 -1.95 -25.56
CA GLU A 187 1.07 -2.76 -25.95
C GLU A 187 1.52 -3.83 -26.94
N VAL A 188 1.16 -5.08 -26.62
CA VAL A 188 1.38 -6.24 -27.48
C VAL A 188 0.02 -6.82 -27.82
N ARG A 189 -0.27 -6.91 -29.11
CA ARG A 189 -1.45 -7.59 -29.64
C ARG A 189 -1.02 -8.78 -30.46
N VAL A 190 -1.57 -9.94 -30.15
CA VAL A 190 -1.40 -11.18 -30.89
C VAL A 190 -2.72 -11.50 -31.56
N CYS A 191 -2.72 -11.52 -32.88
CA CYS A 191 -3.90 -11.77 -33.69
C CYS A 191 -3.74 -13.10 -34.44
N ASP A 192 -4.59 -14.08 -34.14
CA ASP A 192 -4.69 -15.36 -34.82
C ASP A 192 -6.09 -15.56 -35.38
N GLY A 193 -6.40 -14.77 -36.42
CA GLY A 193 -7.68 -14.79 -37.16
C GLY A 193 -8.92 -14.58 -36.28
N ALA A 194 -9.36 -15.64 -35.61
CA ALA A 194 -10.50 -15.65 -34.71
C ALA A 194 -10.17 -15.24 -33.25
N LYS A 195 -8.91 -15.41 -32.80
CA LYS A 195 -8.50 -15.09 -31.43
C LYS A 195 -7.59 -13.87 -31.40
N GLU A 196 -7.92 -12.90 -30.57
CA GLU A 196 -7.08 -11.74 -30.29
C GLU A 196 -6.67 -11.74 -28.82
N PHE A 197 -5.39 -11.59 -28.55
CA PHE A 197 -4.85 -11.47 -27.20
C PHE A 197 -4.11 -10.14 -27.06
N ALA A 198 -4.30 -9.43 -25.96
CA ALA A 198 -3.66 -8.15 -25.72
C ALA A 198 -2.97 -8.11 -24.35
N LEU A 199 -1.69 -7.73 -24.33
CA LEU A 199 -0.99 -7.29 -23.12
C LEU A 199 -0.82 -5.78 -23.21
N SER A 200 -1.51 -5.03 -22.37
CA SER A 200 -1.36 -3.58 -22.28
C SER A 200 -0.79 -3.19 -20.92
N LEU A 201 0.40 -2.61 -20.94
CA LEU A 201 1.08 -2.07 -19.77
C LEU A 201 1.09 -0.55 -19.90
N LYS A 202 0.28 0.10 -19.07
CA LYS A 202 0.16 1.56 -19.02
C LYS A 202 0.90 2.07 -17.79
N GLN A 203 1.42 3.30 -17.87
CA GLN A 203 2.06 3.98 -16.73
C GLN A 203 3.28 3.23 -16.17
N LEU A 204 4.25 2.93 -17.03
CA LEU A 204 5.55 2.43 -16.58
C LEU A 204 6.23 3.46 -15.68
N GLU A 205 6.89 2.98 -14.61
CA GLU A 205 7.59 3.81 -13.62
C GLU A 205 8.77 4.57 -14.25
N GLY A 206 9.51 3.90 -15.14
CA GLY A 206 10.62 4.48 -15.90
C GLY A 206 10.23 4.81 -17.34
N GLU A 207 10.85 5.86 -17.89
CA GLU A 207 10.76 6.15 -19.32
C GLU A 207 11.56 5.12 -20.12
N ILE A 208 11.00 4.67 -21.24
CA ILE A 208 11.67 3.74 -22.16
C ILE A 208 12.03 4.43 -23.47
N VAL A 209 13.11 3.96 -24.09
CA VAL A 209 13.50 4.38 -25.44
C VAL A 209 12.85 3.42 -26.44
N ALA A 210 11.76 3.86 -27.07
CA ALA A 210 10.98 3.03 -28.01
C ALA A 210 11.83 2.51 -29.18
N GLU A 211 12.74 3.32 -29.70
CA GLU A 211 13.60 2.99 -30.86
C GLU A 211 14.57 1.83 -30.58
N GLU A 212 15.01 1.69 -29.33
CA GLU A 212 15.97 0.65 -28.93
C GLU A 212 15.30 -0.58 -28.31
N SER A 213 13.98 -0.52 -28.15
CA SER A 213 13.17 -1.62 -27.64
C SER A 213 12.88 -2.63 -28.74
N LYS A 214 13.00 -3.92 -28.40
CA LYS A 214 12.89 -5.04 -29.35
C LYS A 214 11.96 -6.09 -28.82
N HIS A 215 11.25 -6.78 -29.72
CA HIS A 215 10.47 -7.97 -29.37
C HIS A 215 11.04 -9.19 -30.09
N ARG A 216 10.93 -10.36 -29.46
CA ARG A 216 11.30 -11.65 -30.04
C ARG A 216 10.26 -12.69 -29.68
N VAL A 217 9.71 -13.34 -30.70
CA VAL A 217 8.82 -14.49 -30.54
C VAL A 217 9.66 -15.75 -30.71
N SER A 218 9.72 -16.59 -29.67
CA SER A 218 10.30 -17.93 -29.77
C SER A 218 9.17 -18.93 -29.95
N ALA A 219 9.03 -19.48 -31.15
CA ALA A 219 7.97 -20.41 -31.52
C ALA A 219 7.79 -21.51 -30.46
N GLY A 220 6.57 -21.64 -29.94
CA GLY A 220 6.19 -22.67 -28.96
C GLY A 220 6.79 -22.54 -27.55
N LYS A 221 7.60 -21.51 -27.26
CA LYS A 221 8.25 -21.37 -25.93
C LYS A 221 7.84 -20.11 -25.18
N ARG A 222 8.14 -18.93 -25.74
CA ARG A 222 7.90 -17.64 -25.07
C ARG A 222 7.93 -16.46 -26.02
N ILE A 223 7.17 -15.42 -25.68
CA ILE A 223 7.30 -14.07 -26.25
C ILE A 223 8.17 -13.26 -25.30
N SER A 224 9.23 -12.64 -25.83
CA SER A 224 10.18 -11.82 -25.06
C SER A 224 10.15 -10.37 -25.55
N LEU A 225 9.85 -9.43 -24.65
CA LEU A 225 9.89 -7.99 -24.93
C LEU A 225 11.09 -7.42 -24.18
N LYS A 226 12.06 -6.86 -24.91
CA LYS A 226 13.21 -6.16 -24.34
C LYS A 226 12.98 -4.66 -24.48
N MET A 227 12.79 -3.99 -23.36
CA MET A 227 12.60 -2.54 -23.30
C MET A 227 13.88 -1.90 -22.78
N LYS A 228 14.41 -0.89 -23.48
CA LYS A 228 15.57 -0.16 -22.98
C LYS A 228 15.12 0.97 -22.06
N LYS A 229 15.68 1.02 -20.85
CA LYS A 229 15.42 2.12 -19.93
C LYS A 229 16.10 3.38 -20.46
N LYS A 230 15.38 4.50 -20.47
CA LYS A 230 16.00 5.81 -20.65
C LYS A 230 16.75 6.10 -19.35
N ARG A 231 18.06 6.30 -19.43
CA ARG A 231 18.83 6.78 -18.28
C ARG A 231 18.28 8.16 -17.92
N THR A 232 17.52 8.23 -16.84
CA THR A 232 17.26 9.51 -16.19
C THR A 232 18.63 10.01 -15.77
N ALA A 233 19.06 11.13 -16.35
CA ALA A 233 20.22 11.86 -15.85
C ALA A 233 19.86 12.44 -14.48
N GLN A 234 19.77 11.58 -13.46
CA GLN A 234 19.94 12.03 -12.11
C GLN A 234 21.40 12.43 -11.98
N ALA A 235 21.58 13.72 -11.70
CA ALA A 235 22.83 14.37 -11.44
C ALA A 235 23.78 13.44 -10.69
N SER A 236 24.91 13.16 -11.34
CA SER A 236 26.15 12.82 -10.65
C SER A 236 26.51 13.98 -9.73
N GLY A 237 25.89 14.01 -8.55
CA GLY A 237 26.50 14.58 -7.37
C GLY A 237 27.72 13.72 -7.08
N SER A 238 28.85 14.14 -7.66
CA SER A 238 30.18 13.70 -7.28
C SER A 238 30.29 13.80 -5.76
N TRP A 239 30.20 12.66 -5.10
CA TRP A 239 31.01 12.43 -3.93
C TRP A 239 32.15 11.57 -4.44
N GLU A 240 33.24 12.23 -4.81
CA GLU A 240 34.56 11.65 -4.63
C GLU A 240 34.64 11.12 -3.20
N CYS A 241 34.29 9.85 -3.01
CA CYS A 241 34.79 9.09 -1.89
C CYS A 241 36.11 8.51 -2.39
N SER A 242 37.18 9.29 -2.19
CA SER A 242 38.55 8.86 -2.38
C SER A 242 38.73 7.54 -1.63
N GLN A 243 38.75 6.42 -2.36
CA GLN A 243 39.19 5.15 -1.80
C GLN A 243 40.71 5.25 -1.57
N PRO A 244 41.21 5.08 -0.34
CA PRO A 244 42.61 4.78 -0.16
C PRO A 244 42.84 3.37 -0.70
N GLU A 245 43.81 3.25 -1.61
CA GLU A 245 44.37 1.99 -2.06
C GLU A 245 44.76 1.14 -0.84
N PHE A 246 44.06 0.04 -0.62
CA PHE A 246 44.58 -1.09 0.16
C PHE A 246 44.78 -2.26 -0.79
N ALA A 247 46.01 -2.35 -1.29
CA ALA A 247 46.58 -3.57 -1.83
C ALA A 247 46.59 -4.66 -0.74
N GLY A 248 46.13 -5.87 -1.06
CA GLY A 248 46.44 -7.05 -0.25
C GLY A 248 45.39 -8.16 -0.21
N LEU A 249 45.45 -9.07 -1.20
CA LEU A 249 45.49 -10.53 -1.00
C LEU A 249 44.53 -11.16 0.03
N ARG A 250 43.45 -11.81 -0.44
CA ARG A 250 43.23 -13.29 -0.44
C ARG A 250 41.75 -13.68 -0.47
N LEU A 251 41.44 -14.51 -1.47
CA LEU A 251 40.48 -15.63 -1.48
C LEU A 251 39.64 -15.84 -0.21
N PHE A 252 38.31 -15.72 -0.32
CA PHE A 252 37.37 -16.65 0.30
C PHE A 252 36.06 -16.71 -0.52
N HIS A 253 35.78 -17.91 -1.04
CA HIS A 253 34.44 -18.37 -1.39
C HIS A 253 33.53 -18.26 -0.15
N THR A 254 32.24 -17.91 -0.31
CA THR A 254 31.07 -18.70 0.13
C THR A 254 29.78 -17.84 0.10
N LEU A 255 28.77 -18.37 -0.60
CA LEU A 255 27.32 -18.19 -0.52
C LEU A 255 26.73 -16.99 0.26
N CYS A 256 25.93 -16.17 -0.44
CA CYS A 256 24.83 -15.41 0.18
C CYS A 256 23.51 -15.71 -0.54
N PHE A 257 22.71 -16.51 0.14
CA PHE A 257 21.25 -16.62 0.06
C PHE A 257 20.68 -15.34 0.70
N PHE A 258 19.77 -14.61 0.05
CA PHE A 258 18.89 -13.69 0.79
C PHE A 258 17.47 -13.72 0.21
N SER A 259 16.63 -14.41 0.98
CA SER A 259 15.18 -14.45 0.89
C SER A 259 14.62 -13.08 1.30
N SER A 260 13.74 -12.53 0.47
CA SER A 260 13.04 -11.28 0.73
C SER A 260 11.90 -11.52 1.73
N CYS A 261 12.12 -11.14 2.99
CA CYS A 261 11.11 -11.13 4.04
C CYS A 261 10.12 -9.97 3.79
N ARG A 262 8.89 -10.30 3.39
CA ARG A 262 7.74 -9.40 3.34
C ARG A 262 6.84 -9.78 4.51
N GLN A 263 6.77 -8.96 5.55
CA GLN A 263 5.78 -9.16 6.59
C GLN A 263 5.25 -7.82 7.10
N THR A 264 4.02 -7.54 6.67
CA THR A 264 3.11 -6.55 7.24
C THR A 264 2.69 -7.02 8.63
N CYS A 265 3.05 -6.28 9.68
CA CYS A 265 2.51 -6.48 11.03
C CYS A 265 1.98 -5.15 11.57
N SER A 266 0.66 -4.98 11.49
CA SER A 266 -0.08 -4.09 12.39
C SER A 266 -0.15 -4.77 13.75
N GLU A 267 0.42 -4.19 14.81
CA GLU A 267 0.14 -4.72 16.16
C GLU A 267 0.23 -3.66 17.25
N SER A 268 -0.82 -3.68 18.08
CA SER A 268 -1.14 -2.76 19.18
C SER A 268 -0.51 -3.24 20.50
N SER A 269 -0.03 -2.30 21.31
CA SER A 269 0.67 -2.58 22.58
C SER A 269 -0.29 -2.91 23.73
N PHE A 270 0.11 -3.86 24.59
CA PHE A 270 -0.58 -4.42 25.77
C PHE A 270 0.39 -4.59 26.96
N TRP A 271 -0.06 -4.51 28.21
CA TRP A 271 0.82 -4.15 29.35
C TRP A 271 0.47 -4.70 30.76
N ARG A 272 0.22 -5.98 31.01
CA ARG A 272 -0.29 -6.43 32.34
C ARG A 272 0.54 -6.01 33.58
N ILE A 273 -0.13 -5.46 34.60
CA ILE A 273 0.35 -5.23 35.98
C ILE A 273 0.19 -6.51 36.81
N SER A 274 0.78 -6.61 38.00
CA SER A 274 0.33 -7.49 39.08
C SER A 274 0.61 -6.74 40.38
N LEU A 275 -0.36 -6.66 41.30
CA LEU A 275 -0.15 -6.11 42.63
C LEU A 275 0.08 -7.27 43.61
N PRO A 276 0.78 -7.04 44.73
CA PRO A 276 0.91 -8.02 45.82
C PRO A 276 -0.38 -8.20 46.64
#